data_AF-A0A6P4CNZ1-F1
#
_entry.id   AF-A0A6P4CNZ1-F1
#
_cell.length_a   1.000
_cell.length_b   1.000
_cell.length_c   1.000
_cell.angle_alpha   90.00
_cell.angle_beta   90.00
_cell.angle_gamma   90.00
#
_symmetry.space_group_name_H-M   'P 1'
#
loop_
_entity.id
_entity.type
_entity.pdbx_description
1 polymer ?
#
loop_
_entity_poly.entity_id
_entity_poly.type
_entity_poly.pdbx_seq_one_letter_code
_entity_poly.pdbx_strand_id
1 'polypeptide(L)'
;MTKKRSWKNNKTVILTEECSAIIQHKLPQKLKDPGSFQIPCIIGEITVENALCDLGASINLMSVAMMRKMKIEEAKPTKMALQLANRSFKFPHGIVEDLLVKVGDFIFPADFVVLDMQE
;
A
#
# COMPACT_ATOMS: atom_id res chain seq x y z
N MET A 1 -12.11 48.55 -20.20
CA MET A 1 -13.41 47.97 -19.76
C MET A 1 -13.28 46.45 -19.72
N THR A 2 -12.72 45.89 -18.65
CA THR A 2 -12.46 44.44 -18.53
C THR A 2 -13.70 43.76 -17.96
N LYS A 3 -14.44 43.00 -18.80
CA LYS A 3 -15.62 42.24 -18.35
C LYS A 3 -15.18 41.10 -17.44
N LYS A 4 -15.35 41.28 -16.13
CA LYS A 4 -15.20 40.24 -15.11
C LYS A 4 -16.24 39.15 -15.38
N ARG A 5 -15.81 37.94 -15.77
CA ARG A 5 -16.71 36.79 -15.96
C ARG A 5 -17.33 36.45 -14.60
N SER A 6 -18.64 36.71 -14.44
CA SER A 6 -19.37 36.26 -13.25
C SER A 6 -19.52 34.75 -13.30
N TRP A 7 -18.89 34.04 -12.37
CA TRP A 7 -19.06 32.60 -12.21
C TRP A 7 -20.44 32.32 -11.60
N LYS A 8 -21.50 32.46 -12.39
CA LYS A 8 -22.83 31.96 -12.02
C LYS A 8 -22.88 30.48 -12.36
N ASN A 9 -22.27 29.65 -11.52
CA ASN A 9 -22.44 28.20 -11.54
C ASN A 9 -22.50 27.72 -10.09
N ASN A 10 -23.70 27.74 -9.51
CA ASN A 10 -24.00 27.06 -8.25
C ASN A 10 -24.00 25.55 -8.55
N LYS A 11 -22.83 24.97 -8.79
CA LYS A 11 -22.68 23.52 -8.91
C LYS A 11 -22.57 22.94 -7.52
N THR A 12 -23.59 22.19 -7.11
CA THR A 12 -23.55 21.38 -5.90
C THR A 12 -22.56 20.25 -6.10
N VAL A 13 -21.56 20.16 -5.23
CA VAL A 13 -20.60 19.05 -5.21
C VAL A 13 -20.94 18.17 -4.01
N ILE A 14 -21.04 16.86 -4.22
CA ILE A 14 -21.23 15.91 -3.13
C ILE A 14 -19.89 15.77 -2.40
N LEU A 15 -19.89 16.09 -1.11
CA LEU A 15 -18.73 15.95 -0.25
C LEU A 15 -18.74 14.56 0.39
N THR A 16 -17.55 13.98 0.58
CA THR A 16 -17.42 12.82 1.45
C THR A 16 -17.65 13.22 2.90
N GLU A 17 -17.93 12.25 3.77
CA GLU A 17 -18.18 12.51 5.19
C GLU A 17 -16.98 13.23 5.82
N GLU A 18 -15.75 12.85 5.47
CA GLU A 18 -14.52 13.46 5.99
C GLU A 18 -14.41 14.93 5.56
N CYS A 19 -14.66 15.24 4.28
CA CYS A 19 -14.64 16.61 3.78
C CYS A 19 -15.74 17.47 4.43
N SER A 20 -16.92 16.89 4.66
CA SER A 20 -18.03 17.59 5.32
C SER A 20 -17.71 17.89 6.80
N ALA A 21 -17.07 16.96 7.50
CA ALA A 21 -16.68 17.11 8.90
C ALA A 21 -15.68 18.25 9.09
N ILE A 22 -14.67 18.35 8.19
CA ILE A 22 -13.70 19.45 8.18
C ILE A 22 -14.39 20.82 8.03
N ILE A 23 -15.28 20.96 7.05
CA ILE A 23 -15.98 22.23 6.77
C ILE A 23 -16.94 22.60 7.90
N GLN A 24 -17.62 21.61 8.48
CA GLN A 24 -18.54 21.82 9.60
C GLN A 24 -17.82 21.95 10.95
N HIS A 25 -16.48 21.87 10.98
CA HIS A 25 -15.68 21.81 12.20
C HIS A 25 -16.16 20.75 13.20
N LYS A 26 -16.71 19.64 12.69
CA LYS A 26 -17.13 18.49 13.49
C LYS A 26 -16.02 17.46 13.48
N LEU A 27 -15.80 16.83 14.62
CA LEU A 27 -14.92 15.66 14.66
C LEU A 27 -15.63 14.50 13.92
N PRO A 28 -14.99 13.87 12.92
CA PRO A 28 -15.51 12.63 12.36
C PRO A 28 -15.48 11.53 13.42
N GLN A 29 -16.40 10.57 13.33
CA GLN A 29 -16.42 9.43 14.23
C GLN A 29 -15.13 8.62 14.05
N LYS A 30 -14.39 8.41 15.15
CA LYS A 30 -13.17 7.61 15.11
C LYS A 30 -13.53 6.15 14.80
N LEU A 31 -13.07 5.65 13.66
CA LEU A 31 -13.18 4.24 13.32
C LEU A 31 -12.17 3.42 14.13
N LYS A 32 -12.53 2.16 14.40
CA LYS A 32 -11.61 1.21 15.03
C LYS A 32 -10.47 0.90 14.06
N ASP A 33 -9.26 0.82 14.60
CA ASP A 33 -8.10 0.35 13.84
C ASP A 33 -8.33 -1.12 13.41
N PRO A 34 -8.32 -1.42 12.09
CA PRO A 34 -8.44 -2.80 11.63
C PRO A 34 -7.19 -3.63 11.97
N GLY A 35 -6.06 -3.01 12.30
CA GLY A 35 -4.78 -3.69 12.55
C GLY A 35 -4.23 -4.28 11.26
N SER A 36 -4.41 -5.58 11.07
CA SER A 36 -3.99 -6.29 9.87
C SER A 36 -5.18 -6.95 9.17
N PHE A 37 -5.24 -6.84 7.85
CA PHE A 37 -6.32 -7.35 7.01
C PHE A 37 -5.78 -7.87 5.68
N GLN A 38 -6.59 -8.60 4.93
CA GLN A 38 -6.21 -9.10 3.61
C GLN A 38 -6.86 -8.27 2.52
N ILE A 39 -6.11 -7.97 1.47
CA ILE A 39 -6.60 -7.31 0.26
C ILE A 39 -6.21 -8.11 -0.98
N PRO A 40 -7.09 -8.21 -1.98
CA PRO A 40 -6.69 -8.67 -3.29
C PRO A 40 -5.84 -7.59 -3.97
N CYS A 41 -4.74 -8.00 -4.59
CA CYS A 41 -3.93 -7.11 -5.39
C CYS A 41 -3.36 -7.84 -6.62
N ILE A 42 -2.81 -7.07 -7.55
CA ILE A 42 -2.03 -7.60 -8.67
C ILE A 42 -0.63 -7.01 -8.55
N ILE A 43 0.40 -7.85 -8.52
CA ILE A 43 1.80 -7.42 -8.49
C ILE A 43 2.42 -7.83 -9.83
N GLY A 44 2.83 -6.84 -10.64
CA GLY A 44 3.17 -7.08 -12.04
C GLY A 44 1.98 -7.69 -12.79
N GLU A 45 2.09 -8.96 -13.17
CA GLU A 45 1.02 -9.72 -13.86
C GLU A 45 0.37 -10.79 -12.95
N ILE A 46 0.81 -10.92 -11.70
CA ILE A 46 0.34 -11.98 -10.80
C ILE A 46 -0.76 -11.46 -9.89
N THR A 47 -1.93 -12.10 -9.96
CA THR A 47 -3.02 -11.90 -9.01
C THR A 47 -2.70 -12.57 -7.67
N VAL A 48 -2.80 -11.79 -6.59
CA VAL A 48 -2.66 -12.23 -5.21
C VAL A 48 -4.01 -11.99 -4.54
N GLU A 49 -4.72 -13.06 -4.19
CA GLU A 49 -6.08 -12.94 -3.63
C GLU A 49 -6.07 -12.39 -2.20
N ASN A 50 -5.03 -12.73 -1.42
CA ASN A 50 -4.99 -12.49 0.03
C ASN A 50 -3.67 -11.84 0.46
N ALA A 51 -3.31 -10.69 -0.10
CA ALA A 51 -2.14 -9.94 0.35
C ALA A 51 -2.39 -9.36 1.75
N LEU A 52 -1.52 -9.69 2.71
CA LEU A 52 -1.63 -9.16 4.07
C LEU A 52 -1.19 -7.70 4.10
N CYS A 53 -2.11 -6.81 4.49
CA CYS A 53 -1.84 -5.41 4.81
C CYS A 53 -1.83 -5.27 6.33
N ASP A 54 -0.67 -4.97 6.90
CA ASP A 54 -0.51 -4.68 8.32
C ASP A 54 -0.21 -3.19 8.49
N LEU A 55 -1.13 -2.44 9.11
CA LEU A 55 -0.96 -1.00 9.34
C LEU A 55 0.17 -0.69 10.34
N GLY A 56 0.62 -1.69 11.11
CA GLY A 56 1.79 -1.58 11.98
C GLY A 56 3.13 -1.84 11.26
N ALA A 57 3.11 -2.36 10.03
CA ALA A 57 4.31 -2.67 9.28
C ALA A 57 4.83 -1.44 8.54
N SER A 58 6.15 -1.21 8.63
CA SER A 58 6.82 -0.09 7.95
C SER A 58 7.47 -0.47 6.61
N ILE A 59 7.44 -1.75 6.25
CA ILE A 59 8.06 -2.30 5.04
C ILE A 59 7.13 -3.31 4.37
N ASN A 60 7.23 -3.45 3.05
CA ASN A 60 6.55 -4.53 2.32
C ASN A 60 7.46 -5.77 2.25
N LEU A 61 6.88 -6.95 2.48
CA LEU A 61 7.58 -8.23 2.42
C LEU A 61 7.09 -9.06 1.24
N MET A 62 8.01 -9.79 0.61
CA MET A 62 7.71 -10.79 -0.42
C MET A 62 8.47 -12.08 -0.11
N SER A 63 7.86 -13.24 -0.33
CA SER A 63 8.57 -14.52 -0.20
C SER A 63 9.51 -14.75 -1.39
N VAL A 64 10.61 -15.48 -1.18
CA VAL A 64 11.46 -15.96 -2.28
C VAL A 64 10.65 -16.76 -3.31
N ALA A 65 9.65 -17.52 -2.85
CA ALA A 65 8.76 -18.28 -3.74
C ALA A 65 7.94 -17.36 -4.65
N MET A 66 7.37 -16.26 -4.12
CA MET A 66 6.66 -15.27 -4.92
C MET A 66 7.60 -14.56 -5.91
N MET A 67 8.80 -14.17 -5.48
CA MET A 67 9.82 -13.58 -6.37
C MET A 67 10.12 -14.50 -7.57
N ARG A 68 10.30 -15.81 -7.30
CA ARG A 68 10.49 -16.82 -8.36
C ARG A 68 9.26 -17.00 -9.24
N LYS A 69 8.05 -16.96 -8.66
CA LYS A 69 6.78 -17.01 -9.42
C LYS A 69 6.68 -15.84 -10.39
N MET A 70 7.16 -14.67 -9.98
CA MET A 70 7.28 -13.46 -10.82
C MET A 70 8.44 -13.51 -11.83
N LYS A 71 9.23 -14.60 -11.84
CA LYS A 71 10.42 -14.77 -12.70
C LYS A 71 11.45 -13.66 -12.50
N ILE A 72 11.55 -13.13 -11.29
CA ILE A 72 12.58 -12.17 -10.92
C ILE A 72 13.79 -12.97 -10.48
N GLU A 73 14.88 -12.86 -11.24
CA GLU A 73 16.09 -13.67 -11.05
C GLU A 73 16.98 -13.11 -9.95
N GLU A 74 17.08 -11.79 -9.84
CA GLU A 74 17.96 -11.12 -8.90
C GLU A 74 17.21 -10.10 -8.04
N ALA A 75 17.47 -10.14 -6.74
CA ALA A 75 17.11 -9.08 -5.81
C ALA A 75 18.38 -8.30 -5.46
N LYS A 76 18.24 -6.98 -5.30
CA LYS A 76 19.34 -6.10 -4.93
C LYS A 76 19.86 -6.47 -3.54
N PRO A 77 21.17 -6.72 -3.37
CA PRO A 77 21.72 -7.05 -2.06
C PRO A 77 21.46 -5.94 -1.03
N THR A 78 21.15 -6.34 0.20
CA THR A 78 20.93 -5.41 1.32
C THR A 78 21.69 -5.84 2.57
N LYS A 79 22.06 -4.87 3.41
CA LYS A 79 22.67 -5.12 4.73
C LYS A 79 21.64 -5.09 5.86
N MET A 80 20.35 -5.04 5.51
CA MET A 80 19.26 -5.02 6.46
C MET A 80 19.23 -6.31 7.30
N ALA A 81 18.85 -6.19 8.57
CA ALA A 81 18.46 -7.30 9.42
C ALA A 81 17.09 -6.99 10.01
N LEU A 82 16.17 -7.96 9.94
CA LEU A 82 14.81 -7.81 10.41
C LEU A 82 14.63 -8.58 11.71
N GLN A 83 14.10 -7.90 12.73
CA GLN A 83 13.62 -8.56 13.94
C GLN A 83 12.12 -8.76 13.82
N LEU A 84 11.69 -10.02 13.85
CA LEU A 84 10.27 -10.37 13.79
C LEU A 84 9.61 -10.24 15.17
N ALA A 85 8.28 -10.26 15.21
CA ALA A 85 7.51 -10.17 16.46
C ALA A 85 7.85 -11.29 17.47
N ASN A 86 8.27 -12.46 16.97
CA ASN A 86 8.76 -13.58 17.80
C ASN A 86 10.22 -13.38 18.28
N ARG A 87 10.79 -12.18 18.07
CA ARG A 87 12.17 -11.77 18.41
C ARG A 87 13.26 -12.50 17.62
N SER A 88 12.91 -13.34 16.66
CA SER A 88 13.89 -13.95 15.76
C SER A 88 14.44 -12.91 14.78
N PHE A 89 15.71 -13.08 14.41
CA PHE A 89 16.34 -12.28 13.37
C PHE A 89 16.33 -13.00 12.04
N LYS A 90 16.00 -12.27 10.98
CA LYS A 90 16.05 -12.73 9.60
C LYS A 90 16.87 -11.77 8.77
N PHE A 91 17.69 -12.33 7.89
CA PHE A 91 18.44 -11.57 6.89
C PHE A 91 17.69 -11.72 5.56
N PRO A 92 17.26 -10.61 4.93
CA PRO A 92 16.63 -10.65 3.63
C PRO A 92 17.55 -11.25 2.56
N HIS A 93 16.94 -11.91 1.57
CA HIS A 93 17.63 -12.30 0.35
C HIS A 93 18.08 -11.07 -0.45
N GLY A 94 17.27 -10.02 -0.44
CA GLY A 94 17.53 -8.75 -1.11
C GLY A 94 16.30 -7.86 -1.11
N ILE A 95 16.34 -6.81 -1.92
CA ILE A 95 15.23 -5.90 -2.17
C ILE A 95 14.89 -5.96 -3.66
N VAL A 96 13.61 -6.09 -3.97
CA VAL A 96 13.10 -5.90 -5.33
C VAL A 96 12.46 -4.53 -5.37
N GLU A 97 13.02 -3.63 -6.19
CA GLU A 97 12.61 -2.23 -6.28
C GLU A 97 11.61 -2.04 -7.44
N ASP A 98 10.78 -1.00 -7.35
CA ASP A 98 9.93 -0.48 -8.44
C ASP A 98 8.87 -1.47 -9.01
N LEU A 99 8.32 -2.36 -8.18
CA LEU A 99 7.21 -3.22 -8.61
C LEU A 99 5.88 -2.47 -8.62
N LEU A 100 5.14 -2.60 -9.72
CA LEU A 100 3.79 -2.06 -9.81
C LEU A 100 2.81 -2.99 -9.08
N VAL A 101 2.13 -2.43 -8.08
CA VAL A 101 1.07 -3.09 -7.31
C VAL A 101 -0.25 -2.40 -7.62
N LYS A 102 -1.21 -3.16 -8.15
CA LYS A 102 -2.57 -2.69 -8.36
C LYS A 102 -3.49 -3.17 -7.24
N VAL A 103 -4.19 -2.23 -6.60
CA VAL A 103 -5.21 -2.48 -5.57
C VAL A 103 -6.48 -1.77 -5.99
N GLY A 104 -7.53 -2.53 -6.29
CA GLY A 104 -8.73 -1.99 -6.93
C GLY A 104 -8.38 -1.30 -8.24
N ASP A 105 -8.72 -0.01 -8.37
CA ASP A 105 -8.45 0.80 -9.56
C ASP A 105 -7.12 1.56 -9.52
N PHE A 106 -6.38 1.48 -8.41
CA PHE A 106 -5.17 2.25 -8.19
C PHE A 106 -3.91 1.41 -8.41
N ILE A 107 -2.87 2.03 -8.97
CA ILE A 107 -1.56 1.42 -9.21
C ILE A 107 -0.51 2.23 -8.48
N PHE A 108 0.33 1.55 -7.70
CA PHE A 108 1.41 2.14 -6.92
C PHE A 108 2.73 1.43 -7.24
N PRO A 109 3.84 2.17 -7.39
CA PRO A 109 5.16 1.57 -7.30
C PRO A 109 5.44 1.19 -5.83
N ALA A 110 6.02 0.02 -5.61
CA ALA A 110 6.38 -0.46 -4.29
C ALA A 110 7.67 -1.31 -4.33
N ASP A 111 8.51 -1.11 -3.33
CA ASP A 111 9.68 -1.94 -3.08
C ASP A 111 9.33 -3.05 -2.09
N PHE A 112 9.88 -4.25 -2.31
CA PHE A 112 9.66 -5.41 -1.47
C PHE A 112 10.98 -5.94 -0.93
N VAL A 113 11.03 -6.14 0.39
CA VAL A 113 12.11 -6.88 1.02
C VAL A 113 11.82 -8.37 0.88
N VAL A 114 12.73 -9.11 0.25
CA VAL A 114 12.53 -10.53 -0.05
C VAL A 114 13.05 -11.38 1.11
N LEU A 115 12.19 -12.24 1.65
CA LEU A 115 12.54 -13.16 2.75
C LEU A 115 12.29 -14.61 2.36
N ASP A 116 13.14 -15.49 2.88
CA ASP A 116 12.87 -16.93 2.89
C ASP A 116 11.86 -17.24 4.00
N MET A 117 10.59 -17.35 3.58
CA MET A 117 9.43 -17.61 4.44
C MET A 117 8.88 -18.98 4.09
N GLN A 118 8.47 -19.74 5.11
CA GLN A 118 7.60 -20.89 4.90
C GLN A 118 6.21 -20.36 4.54
N GLU A 119 5.66 -20.87 3.44
CA GLU A 119 4.26 -20.61 3.04
C GLU A 119 3.30 -21.47 3.85
#